data_AF-A0A7S2VNV4-F1
#
_entry.id   AF-A0A7S2VNV4-F1
#
_cell.length_a   1.000
_cell.length_b   1.000
_cell.length_c   1.000
_cell.angle_alpha   90.00
_cell.angle_beta   90.00
_cell.angle_gamma   90.00
#
_symmetry.space_group_name_H-M   'P 1'
#
loop_
_entity.id
_entity.type
_entity.pdbx_description
1 polymer ?
#
loop_
_entity_poly.entity_id
_entity_poly.type
_entity_poly.pdbx_seq_one_letter_code
_entity_poly.pdbx_strand_id
1 'polypeptide(L)'
;PPALQPQQAPEAAGAPAPGGKGAPAAGKGAGAALANASPSPRSAGKGGHPAEVLTGQQLEEYENWLQFVTMTMQAVRRVVARASGPMPLRGLPAEFERQYSTALEKSRLGLHDIGDLTALLGLFPECFHVDEQQQPPSVICKPGGAQLRPPAEEVGRVLWQRSKELQPKKLFECV
;
A
#
# COMPACT_ATOMS: atom_id res chain seq x y z
N PRO A 1 -47.07 -27.51 23.52
CA PRO A 1 -46.89 -26.12 23.08
C PRO A 1 -47.87 -25.16 23.77
N PRO A 2 -47.39 -24.24 24.61
CA PRO A 2 -48.16 -23.06 25.01
C PRO A 2 -47.86 -21.86 24.12
N ALA A 3 -48.85 -20.99 24.04
CA ALA A 3 -49.12 -20.05 22.98
C ALA A 3 -48.39 -18.69 23.11
N LEU A 4 -48.26 -18.03 21.96
CA LEU A 4 -47.85 -16.64 21.77
C LEU A 4 -48.84 -15.66 22.43
N GLN A 5 -48.31 -14.67 23.14
CA GLN A 5 -48.96 -13.36 23.32
C GLN A 5 -47.97 -12.20 23.07
N PRO A 6 -48.44 -11.04 22.60
CA PRO A 6 -47.67 -10.08 21.80
C PRO A 6 -47.32 -8.75 22.49
N GLN A 7 -46.34 -8.06 21.88
CA GLN A 7 -46.09 -6.61 21.78
C GLN A 7 -46.44 -5.65 22.94
N GLN A 8 -45.42 -4.90 23.39
CA GLN A 8 -45.56 -3.48 23.72
C GLN A 8 -44.22 -2.71 23.63
N ALA A 9 -44.18 -1.73 22.73
CA ALA A 9 -43.41 -0.48 22.73
C ALA A 9 -44.41 0.59 22.22
N PRO A 10 -44.22 1.92 22.38
CA PRO A 10 -42.99 2.68 22.66
C PRO A 10 -43.20 3.88 23.63
N GLU A 11 -42.18 4.76 23.68
CA GLU A 11 -42.29 6.23 23.82
C GLU A 11 -42.01 6.88 25.19
N ALA A 12 -40.90 7.64 25.23
CA ALA A 12 -40.77 8.99 25.82
C ALA A 12 -39.38 9.52 25.41
N ALA A 13 -39.24 10.34 24.37
CA ALA A 13 -39.53 11.78 24.33
C ALA A 13 -38.72 12.58 25.37
N GLY A 14 -37.67 13.27 24.88
CA GLY A 14 -36.85 14.19 25.67
C GLY A 14 -35.82 14.89 24.78
N ALA A 15 -36.27 15.88 24.00
CA ALA A 15 -35.45 16.81 23.24
C ALA A 15 -35.60 18.25 23.83
N PRO A 16 -34.98 19.31 23.28
CA PRO A 16 -33.85 20.03 23.89
C PRO A 16 -34.15 21.52 24.16
N ALA A 17 -33.25 22.26 24.83
CA ALA A 17 -33.29 23.74 24.92
C ALA A 17 -31.93 24.36 25.37
N PRO A 18 -31.70 25.70 25.30
CA PRO A 18 -30.80 26.29 24.30
C PRO A 18 -29.80 27.36 24.85
N GLY A 19 -28.93 27.88 23.97
CA GLY A 19 -28.17 29.13 24.17
C GLY A 19 -26.66 28.96 23.87
N GLY A 20 -25.97 29.80 23.10
CA GLY A 20 -26.29 31.12 22.57
C GLY A 20 -25.32 31.55 21.46
N LYS A 21 -25.68 32.67 20.85
CA LYS A 21 -25.15 33.28 19.62
C LYS A 21 -23.71 33.81 19.75
N GLY A 22 -22.97 33.73 18.64
CA GLY A 22 -21.80 34.55 18.33
C GLY A 22 -21.46 34.44 16.85
N ALA A 23 -21.78 35.47 16.07
CA ALA A 23 -21.60 35.55 14.61
C ALA A 23 -20.37 36.44 14.27
N PRO A 24 -20.05 36.71 12.99
CA PRO A 24 -18.78 36.36 12.36
C PRO A 24 -17.81 37.54 12.19
N ALA A 25 -16.52 37.25 11.98
CA ALA A 25 -15.56 38.21 11.46
C ALA A 25 -14.99 37.71 10.12
N ALA A 26 -15.25 38.50 9.09
CA ALA A 26 -14.64 38.39 7.77
C ALA A 26 -13.18 38.84 7.82
N GLY A 27 -12.32 38.14 7.09
CA GLY A 27 -10.93 38.53 6.82
C GLY A 27 -10.46 37.82 5.55
N LYS A 28 -10.14 38.61 4.53
CA LYS A 28 -10.05 38.26 3.12
C LYS A 28 -8.60 38.44 2.65
N GLY A 29 -8.09 37.44 1.90
CA GLY A 29 -6.89 37.55 1.06
C GLY A 29 -5.55 37.36 1.78
N ALA A 30 -4.48 36.91 1.17
CA ALA A 30 -4.23 36.39 -0.17
C ALA A 30 -2.82 35.76 -0.14
N GLY A 31 -2.60 34.69 -0.92
CA GLY A 31 -1.32 34.31 -1.51
C GLY A 31 -0.13 33.98 -0.58
N ALA A 32 0.32 32.72 -0.61
CA ALA A 32 1.62 32.33 -1.15
C ALA A 32 2.00 30.90 -0.74
N ALA A 33 2.49 30.12 -1.73
CA ALA A 33 3.33 28.93 -1.64
C ALA A 33 2.78 27.76 -0.78
N LEU A 34 2.17 26.71 -1.35
CA LEU A 34 2.84 25.71 -2.20
C LEU A 34 4.32 25.48 -1.84
N ALA A 35 4.59 25.19 -0.56
CA ALA A 35 5.80 24.48 -0.16
C ALA A 35 5.55 22.98 -0.39
N ASN A 36 5.79 22.59 -1.64
CA ASN A 36 5.92 21.23 -2.11
C ASN A 36 7.07 20.56 -1.34
N ALA A 37 6.75 19.89 -0.22
CA ALA A 37 7.72 19.06 0.49
C ALA A 37 7.90 17.76 -0.30
N SER A 38 8.65 17.85 -1.40
CA SER A 38 9.25 16.70 -2.05
C SER A 38 10.07 15.94 -1.00
N PRO A 39 9.87 14.63 -0.79
CA PRO A 39 10.85 13.85 -0.09
C PRO A 39 12.14 13.90 -0.90
N SER A 40 13.17 14.51 -0.32
CA SER A 40 14.51 14.52 -0.90
C SER A 40 14.98 13.07 -1.04
N PRO A 41 15.36 12.60 -2.23
CA PRO A 41 15.96 11.29 -2.38
C PRO A 41 17.29 11.29 -1.64
N ARG A 42 17.37 10.52 -0.55
CA ARG A 42 18.64 10.25 0.12
C ARG A 42 19.56 9.55 -0.88
N SER A 43 20.58 10.28 -1.31
CA SER A 43 21.74 9.83 -2.08
C SER A 43 21.40 9.08 -3.37
N ALA A 44 21.18 9.87 -4.43
CA ALA A 44 21.44 9.43 -5.79
C ALA A 44 22.93 9.03 -5.90
N GLY A 45 23.19 7.73 -5.74
CA GLY A 45 24.38 7.11 -6.28
C GLY A 45 24.47 7.46 -7.76
N LYS A 46 25.54 8.15 -8.11
CA LYS A 46 25.89 8.58 -9.45
C LYS A 46 26.07 7.32 -10.32
N GLY A 47 25.00 6.91 -10.98
CA GLY A 47 24.95 5.71 -11.81
C GLY A 47 23.73 5.77 -12.71
N GLY A 48 23.73 6.71 -13.65
CA GLY A 48 22.86 6.60 -14.82
C GLY A 48 23.29 5.37 -15.59
N HIS A 49 22.72 4.22 -15.25
CA HIS A 49 22.83 3.04 -16.09
C HIS A 49 22.13 3.41 -17.40
N PRO A 50 22.81 3.37 -18.56
CA PRO A 50 22.11 3.44 -19.83
C PRO A 50 21.02 2.36 -19.80
N ALA A 51 19.83 2.66 -20.31
CA ALA A 51 18.73 1.70 -20.38
C ALA A 51 19.25 0.43 -21.09
N GLU A 52 19.64 -0.56 -20.30
CA GLU A 52 20.29 -1.76 -20.81
C GLU A 52 19.24 -2.50 -21.63
N VAL A 53 19.54 -2.69 -22.92
CA VAL A 53 18.68 -3.46 -23.81
C VAL A 53 18.71 -4.89 -23.29
N LEU A 54 17.58 -5.35 -22.74
CA LEU A 54 17.47 -6.71 -22.26
C LEU A 54 17.63 -7.67 -23.44
N THR A 55 18.45 -8.70 -23.26
CA THR A 55 18.45 -9.85 -24.17
C THR A 55 17.07 -10.53 -24.14
N GLY A 56 16.77 -11.35 -25.16
CA GLY A 56 15.46 -12.05 -25.24
C GLY A 56 15.12 -12.85 -23.98
N GLN A 57 16.09 -13.57 -23.40
CA GLN A 57 15.92 -14.32 -22.15
C GLN A 57 15.71 -13.39 -20.94
N GLN A 58 16.47 -12.30 -20.86
CA GLN A 58 16.32 -11.32 -19.78
C GLN A 58 14.95 -10.63 -19.82
N LEU A 59 14.40 -10.40 -21.02
CA LEU A 59 13.07 -9.83 -21.18
C LEU A 59 11.99 -10.77 -20.65
N GLU A 60 12.06 -12.06 -21.00
CA GLU A 60 11.12 -13.07 -20.49
C GLU A 60 11.20 -13.21 -18.97
N GLU A 61 12.42 -13.27 -18.40
CA GLU A 61 12.63 -13.27 -16.95
C GLU A 61 12.00 -12.05 -16.28
N TYR A 62 12.17 -10.87 -16.89
CA TYR A 62 11.62 -9.62 -16.39
C TYR A 62 10.09 -9.59 -16.45
N GLU A 63 9.48 -10.05 -17.55
CA GLU A 63 8.02 -10.12 -17.70
C GLU A 63 7.39 -11.09 -16.70
N ASN A 64 7.99 -12.26 -16.51
CA ASN A 64 7.59 -13.23 -15.48
C ASN A 64 7.69 -12.64 -14.07
N TRP A 65 8.78 -11.92 -13.79
CA TRP A 65 8.95 -11.21 -12.52
C TRP A 65 7.89 -10.11 -12.34
N LEU A 66 7.57 -9.36 -13.40
CA LEU A 66 6.58 -8.29 -13.36
C LEU A 66 5.16 -8.83 -13.08
N GLN A 67 4.84 -9.99 -13.67
CA GLN A 67 3.60 -10.71 -13.37
C GLN A 67 3.56 -11.15 -11.90
N PHE A 68 4.66 -11.72 -11.39
CA PHE A 68 4.78 -12.09 -9.98
C PHE A 68 4.55 -10.91 -9.04
N VAL A 69 5.20 -9.77 -9.29
CA VAL A 69 5.01 -8.54 -8.47
C VAL A 69 3.56 -8.10 -8.50
N THR A 70 2.97 -8.02 -9.70
CA THR A 70 1.59 -7.54 -9.86
C THR A 70 0.59 -8.43 -9.11
N MET A 71 0.73 -9.75 -9.24
CA MET A 71 -0.13 -10.72 -8.52
C MET A 71 0.08 -10.67 -7.01
N THR A 72 1.33 -10.56 -6.55
CA THR A 72 1.66 -10.46 -5.13
C THR A 72 1.08 -9.19 -4.52
N MET A 73 1.21 -8.06 -5.21
CA MET A 73 0.62 -6.80 -4.75
C MET A 73 -0.91 -6.86 -4.72
N GLN A 74 -1.54 -7.57 -5.67
CA GLN A 74 -2.99 -7.81 -5.64
C GLN A 74 -3.42 -8.68 -4.45
N ALA A 75 -2.60 -9.62 -4.03
CA ALA A 75 -2.80 -10.37 -2.79
C ALA A 75 -2.60 -9.49 -1.54
N VAL A 76 -1.53 -8.70 -1.49
CA VAL A 76 -1.29 -7.70 -0.42
C VAL A 76 -2.47 -6.74 -0.26
N ARG A 77 -3.02 -6.24 -1.37
CA ARG A 77 -4.22 -5.39 -1.35
C ARG A 77 -5.41 -6.09 -0.69
N ARG A 78 -5.64 -7.36 -0.99
CA ARG A 78 -6.72 -8.16 -0.38
C ARG A 78 -6.51 -8.35 1.12
N VAL A 79 -5.27 -8.49 1.55
CA VAL A 79 -4.90 -8.56 2.97
C VAL A 79 -5.21 -7.25 3.67
N VAL A 80 -4.71 -6.13 3.14
CA VAL A 80 -4.92 -4.80 3.74
C VAL A 80 -6.40 -4.43 3.75
N ALA A 81 -7.15 -4.76 2.69
CA ALA A 81 -8.59 -4.46 2.60
C ALA A 81 -9.45 -5.23 3.61
N ARG A 82 -8.94 -6.32 4.20
CA ARG A 82 -9.64 -7.09 5.24
C ARG A 82 -9.40 -6.56 6.64
N ALA A 83 -8.41 -5.69 6.84
CA ALA A 83 -8.21 -5.05 8.13
C ALA A 83 -9.39 -4.12 8.44
N SER A 84 -9.81 -4.10 9.70
CA SER A 84 -10.87 -3.21 10.20
C SER A 84 -10.44 -1.74 10.30
N GLY A 85 -9.18 -1.44 9.98
CA GLY A 85 -8.57 -0.11 10.05
C GLY A 85 -7.15 -0.12 9.49
N PRO A 86 -6.32 0.91 9.80
CA PRO A 86 -4.92 0.95 9.40
C PRO A 86 -4.15 -0.29 9.83
N MET A 87 -3.54 -0.98 8.87
CA MET A 87 -2.73 -2.17 9.12
C MET A 87 -1.28 -1.76 9.38
N PRO A 88 -0.67 -2.14 10.52
CA PRO A 88 0.76 -1.93 10.73
C PRO A 88 1.61 -2.65 9.68
N LEU A 89 2.55 -1.95 9.05
CA LEU A 89 3.40 -2.53 7.99
C LEU A 89 4.25 -3.70 8.47
N ARG A 90 4.69 -3.67 9.73
CA ARG A 90 5.41 -4.81 10.34
C ARG A 90 4.56 -6.08 10.44
N GLY A 91 3.24 -5.95 10.55
CA GLY A 91 2.30 -7.09 10.63
C GLY A 91 1.89 -7.64 9.27
N LEU A 92 2.05 -6.86 8.20
CA LEU A 92 1.61 -7.23 6.86
C LEU A 92 2.18 -8.57 6.35
N PRO A 93 3.49 -8.89 6.50
CA PRO A 93 4.01 -10.18 6.05
C PRO A 93 3.38 -11.38 6.77
N ALA A 94 3.16 -11.26 8.08
CA ALA A 94 2.55 -12.33 8.88
C ALA A 94 1.08 -12.53 8.51
N GLU A 95 0.35 -11.44 8.28
CA GLU A 95 -1.06 -11.50 7.86
C GLU A 95 -1.21 -12.06 6.44
N PHE A 96 -0.27 -11.72 5.54
CA PHE A 96 -0.20 -12.31 4.20
C PHE A 96 0.01 -13.82 4.26
N GLU A 97 0.98 -14.28 5.05
CA GLU A 97 1.27 -15.71 5.23
C GLU A 97 0.08 -16.46 5.84
N ARG A 98 -0.59 -15.85 6.82
CA ARG A 98 -1.82 -16.41 7.40
C ARG A 98 -2.91 -16.62 6.35
N GLN A 99 -3.08 -15.69 5.41
CA GLN A 99 -4.17 -15.74 4.44
C GLN A 99 -3.87 -16.62 3.22
N TYR A 100 -2.62 -16.66 2.77
CA TYR A 100 -2.23 -17.37 1.54
C TYR A 100 -1.41 -18.64 1.78
N SER A 101 -1.10 -18.95 3.04
CA SER A 101 -0.28 -20.11 3.43
C SER A 101 1.09 -20.13 2.74
N THR A 102 1.61 -18.95 2.39
CA THR A 102 2.92 -18.77 1.76
C THR A 102 3.52 -17.44 2.22
N ALA A 103 4.83 -17.43 2.41
CA ALA A 103 5.54 -16.23 2.86
C ALA A 103 5.48 -15.13 1.80
N LEU A 104 5.43 -13.87 2.26
CA LEU A 104 5.67 -12.73 1.38
C LEU A 104 7.16 -12.73 1.00
N GLU A 105 7.48 -13.16 -0.22
CA GLU A 105 8.86 -13.33 -0.72
C GLU A 105 9.59 -11.99 -0.93
N LYS A 106 9.95 -11.31 0.17
CA LYS A 106 10.62 -9.98 0.18
C LYS A 106 11.81 -9.91 -0.76
N SER A 107 12.71 -10.90 -0.71
CA SER A 107 13.88 -10.96 -1.58
C SER A 107 13.52 -11.04 -3.06
N ARG A 108 12.47 -11.78 -3.43
CA ARG A 108 11.99 -11.89 -4.81
C ARG A 108 11.34 -10.60 -5.31
N LEU A 109 10.76 -9.83 -4.38
CA LEU A 109 10.26 -8.48 -4.63
C LEU A 109 11.37 -7.41 -4.66
N GLY A 110 12.64 -7.77 -4.43
CA GLY A 110 13.74 -6.81 -4.38
C GLY A 110 13.82 -6.01 -3.06
N LEU A 111 13.24 -6.51 -1.97
CA LEU A 111 13.10 -5.82 -0.68
C LEU A 111 14.04 -6.41 0.38
N HIS A 112 14.76 -5.54 1.09
CA HIS A 112 15.60 -5.89 2.24
C HIS A 112 14.84 -5.77 3.55
N ASP A 113 14.09 -4.68 3.71
CA ASP A 113 13.48 -4.30 4.99
C ASP A 113 12.05 -3.75 4.84
N ILE A 114 11.52 -3.20 5.92
CA ILE A 114 10.17 -2.61 5.95
C ILE A 114 10.10 -1.25 5.24
N GLY A 115 11.22 -0.52 5.14
CA GLY A 115 11.29 0.71 4.36
C GLY A 115 11.13 0.42 2.87
N ASP A 116 11.77 -0.64 2.38
CA ASP A 116 11.56 -1.10 0.99
C ASP A 116 10.09 -1.51 0.74
N LEU A 117 9.45 -2.20 1.70
CA LEU A 117 8.02 -2.53 1.60
C LEU A 117 7.14 -1.27 1.56
N THR A 118 7.50 -0.24 2.34
CA THR A 118 6.84 1.06 2.32
C THR A 118 6.95 1.72 0.95
N ALA A 119 8.16 1.77 0.40
CA ALA A 119 8.43 2.32 -0.92
C ALA A 119 7.67 1.55 -2.02
N LEU A 120 7.65 0.21 -1.96
CA LEU A 120 6.93 -0.64 -2.90
C LEU A 120 5.42 -0.36 -2.89
N LEU A 121 4.80 -0.25 -1.71
CA LEU A 121 3.38 0.12 -1.59
C LEU A 121 3.12 1.52 -2.14
N GLY A 122 4.07 2.44 -1.95
CA GLY A 122 4.04 3.80 -2.49
C GLY A 122 4.04 3.89 -4.02
N LEU A 123 4.47 2.83 -4.72
CA LEU A 123 4.39 2.76 -6.19
C LEU A 123 2.96 2.62 -6.71
N PHE A 124 2.01 2.27 -5.84
CA PHE A 124 0.61 2.08 -6.21
C PHE A 124 -0.30 3.02 -5.41
N PRO A 125 -0.15 4.35 -5.60
CA PRO A 125 -0.87 5.36 -4.81
C PRO A 125 -2.38 5.33 -5.02
N GLU A 126 -2.85 4.71 -6.11
CA GLU A 126 -4.28 4.50 -6.38
C GLU A 126 -4.89 3.40 -5.51
N CYS A 127 -4.07 2.47 -5.01
CA CYS A 127 -4.52 1.32 -4.23
C CYS A 127 -4.20 1.46 -2.74
N PHE A 128 -3.07 2.05 -2.40
CA PHE A 128 -2.58 2.14 -1.03
C PHE A 128 -2.41 3.60 -0.60
N HIS A 129 -2.68 3.85 0.67
CA HIS A 129 -2.18 5.02 1.38
C HIS A 129 -1.33 4.51 2.54
N VAL A 130 -0.06 4.91 2.56
CA VAL A 130 0.90 4.56 3.60
C VAL A 130 1.12 5.78 4.48
N ASP A 131 0.87 5.63 5.78
CA ASP A 131 1.17 6.65 6.78
C ASP A 131 2.51 6.32 7.44
N GLU A 132 3.55 7.04 7.01
CA GLU A 132 4.91 6.94 7.56
C GLU A 132 5.09 7.76 8.85
N GLN A 133 4.18 8.70 9.13
CA GLN A 133 4.25 9.56 10.32
C GLN A 133 3.72 8.80 11.55
N GLN A 134 2.81 7.87 11.34
CA GLN A 134 2.35 6.95 12.38
C GLN A 134 3.48 6.02 12.83
N GLN A 135 3.60 5.78 14.15
CA GLN A 135 4.48 4.73 14.69
C GLN A 135 3.68 3.63 15.40
N PRO A 136 3.74 2.37 14.93
CA PRO A 136 4.46 1.92 13.72
C PRO A 136 3.80 2.43 12.41
N PRO A 137 4.57 2.58 11.31
CA PRO A 137 4.01 2.94 10.02
C PRO A 137 2.88 1.99 9.61
N SER A 138 1.84 2.53 9.00
CA SER A 138 0.63 1.79 8.68
C SER A 138 0.20 1.97 7.23
N VAL A 139 -0.63 1.06 6.73
CA VAL A 139 -1.21 1.11 5.40
C VAL A 139 -2.71 0.89 5.45
N ILE A 140 -3.43 1.65 4.61
CA ILE A 140 -4.85 1.43 4.30
C ILE A 140 -5.04 1.25 2.80
N CYS A 141 -6.08 0.51 2.43
CA CYS A 141 -6.54 0.45 1.05
C CYS A 141 -7.38 1.68 0.72
N LYS A 142 -7.09 2.34 -0.40
CA LYS A 142 -7.95 3.40 -0.92
C LYS A 142 -9.22 2.80 -1.54
N PRO A 143 -10.39 3.44 -1.35
CA PRO A 143 -11.61 3.02 -2.02
C PRO A 143 -11.48 3.20 -3.55
N GLY A 144 -12.09 2.32 -4.34
CA GLY A 144 -12.18 2.43 -5.80
C GLY A 144 -10.98 1.90 -6.60
N GLY A 145 -9.77 1.82 -6.04
CA GLY A 145 -8.60 1.30 -6.75
C GLY A 145 -8.54 -0.23 -6.76
N ALA A 146 -9.37 -0.92 -7.55
CA ALA A 146 -9.50 -2.38 -7.52
C ALA A 146 -8.39 -3.16 -8.25
N GLN A 147 -7.83 -2.58 -9.31
CA GLN A 147 -6.86 -3.25 -10.18
C GLN A 147 -5.48 -2.60 -10.04
N LEU A 148 -4.52 -3.38 -9.58
CA LEU A 148 -3.12 -2.99 -9.61
C LEU A 148 -2.58 -3.10 -11.03
N ARG A 149 -2.01 -1.99 -11.51
CA ARG A 149 -1.21 -1.98 -12.72
C ARG A 149 0.23 -2.32 -12.36
N PRO A 150 1.01 -2.93 -13.28
CA PRO A 150 2.44 -3.11 -13.07
C PRO A 150 3.15 -1.79 -12.74
N PRO A 151 4.25 -1.81 -11.98
CA PRO A 151 5.07 -0.62 -11.78
C PRO A 151 5.58 -0.07 -13.12
N ALA A 152 5.89 1.23 -13.16
CA ALA A 152 6.53 1.84 -14.32
C ALA A 152 7.83 1.09 -14.66
N GLU A 153 8.11 0.91 -15.95
CA GLU A 153 9.19 0.02 -16.42
C GLU A 153 10.54 0.34 -15.78
N GLU A 154 10.88 1.62 -15.65
CA GLU A 154 12.13 2.08 -15.06
C GLU A 154 12.28 1.64 -13.59
N VAL A 155 11.19 1.76 -12.81
CA VAL A 155 11.15 1.30 -11.41
C VAL A 155 11.12 -0.23 -11.33
N GLY A 156 10.37 -0.87 -12.23
CA GLY A 156 10.31 -2.32 -12.36
C GLY A 156 11.69 -2.91 -12.59
N ARG A 157 12.48 -2.35 -13.52
CA ARG A 157 13.85 -2.79 -13.82
C ARG A 157 14.78 -2.69 -12.61
N VAL A 158 14.69 -1.60 -11.83
CA VAL A 158 15.49 -1.43 -10.60
C VAL A 158 15.14 -2.50 -9.56
N LEU A 159 13.85 -2.72 -9.32
CA LEU A 159 13.39 -3.74 -8.36
C LEU A 159 13.73 -5.17 -8.84
N TRP A 160 13.64 -5.43 -10.14
CA TRP A 160 14.03 -6.70 -10.73
C TRP A 160 15.52 -6.97 -10.56
N GLN A 161 16.37 -5.98 -10.86
CA GLN A 161 17.82 -6.12 -10.65
C GLN A 161 18.16 -6.41 -9.19
N ARG A 162 17.54 -5.67 -8.25
CA ARG A 162 17.68 -5.96 -6.80
C ARG A 162 17.19 -7.35 -6.43
N SER A 163 16.12 -7.85 -7.07
CA SER A 163 15.64 -9.21 -6.82
C SER A 163 16.66 -10.27 -7.25
N LYS A 164 17.37 -10.06 -8.36
CA LYS A 164 18.44 -10.96 -8.82
C LYS A 164 19.63 -10.97 -7.85
N GLU A 165 20.00 -9.80 -7.34
CA GLU A 165 21.08 -9.64 -6.34
C GLU A 165 20.73 -10.29 -5.00
N LEU A 166 19.48 -10.21 -4.58
CA LEU A 166 18.97 -10.80 -3.33
C LEU A 166 18.69 -12.30 -3.42
N GLN A 167 18.47 -12.83 -4.64
CA GLN A 167 18.18 -14.23 -4.89
C GLN A 167 19.15 -14.87 -5.90
N PRO A 168 20.48 -14.82 -5.68
CA PRO A 168 21.43 -15.36 -6.65
C PRO A 168 21.33 -16.87 -6.82
N LYS A 169 20.58 -17.57 -5.95
CA LYS A 169 20.44 -19.03 -5.95
C LYS A 169 19.01 -19.57 -6.17
N LYS A 170 17.99 -18.71 -6.35
CA LYS A 170 16.57 -19.17 -6.47
C LYS A 170 15.90 -18.88 -7.81
N LEU A 171 16.53 -18.13 -8.71
CA LEU A 171 15.97 -17.84 -10.03
C LEU A 171 16.27 -18.94 -11.08
N PHE A 172 17.12 -19.93 -10.77
CA PHE A 172 17.55 -20.96 -11.72
C PHE A 172 17.16 -22.40 -11.34
N GLU A 173 16.48 -22.63 -10.21
CA GLU A 173 16.02 -23.96 -9.79
C GLU A 173 14.52 -23.95 -9.48
N CYS A 174 13.71 -23.83 -10.53
CA CYS A 174 12.30 -24.25 -10.54
C CYS A 174 11.99 -24.77 -11.94
N VAL A 175 12.44 -26.01 -12.19
CA VAL A 175 11.96 -26.88 -13.28
C VAL A 175 11.35 -28.11 -12.64
#